data_AF-A0A7I9V7Z6-F1
#
_entry.id   AF-A0A7I9V7Z6-F1
#
_cell.length_a   1.000
_cell.length_b   1.000
_cell.length_c   1.000
_cell.angle_alpha   90.00
_cell.angle_beta   90.00
_cell.angle_gamma   90.00
#
_symmetry.space_group_name_H-M   'P 1'
#
loop_
_entity.id
_entity.type
_entity.pdbx_description
1 polymer ?
#
loop_
_entity_poly.entity_id
_entity_poly.type
_entity_poly.pdbx_seq_one_letter_code
_entity_poly.pdbx_strand_id
1 'polypeptide(L)' 'MKFGQKALAGARAGTRAEGVRVEISGCVGARPAVRAYIRVSMATAANDNTFTIYGSPHLL' A
#
# COMPACT_ATOMS: atom_id res chain seq x y z
N MET A 1 0.38 14.21 4.10
CA MET A 1 0.87 13.00 3.40
C MET A 1 0.31 11.78 4.11
N LYS A 2 -0.13 10.74 3.39
CA LYS A 2 -0.57 9.48 4.02
C LYS A 2 0.65 8.61 4.35
N PHE A 3 0.54 7.80 5.40
CA PHE A 3 1.57 6.84 5.78
C PHE A 3 1.96 5.93 4.60
N GLY A 4 3.27 5.70 4.42
CA GLY A 4 3.80 4.85 3.33
C GLY A 4 3.74 5.47 1.93
N GLN A 5 3.32 6.74 1.77
CA GLN A 5 3.29 7.41 0.47
C GLN A 5 4.50 8.34 0.29
N LYS A 6 5.03 8.37 -0.93
CA LYS A 6 6.11 9.28 -1.34
C LYS A 6 5.84 9.74 -2.78
N ALA A 7 6.03 11.03 -3.04
CA ALA A 7 5.96 11.55 -4.40
C ALA A 7 7.13 11.01 -5.23
N LEU A 8 6.83 10.56 -6.46
CA LEU A 8 7.82 10.07 -7.39
C LEU A 8 8.35 11.26 -8.21
N ALA A 9 9.67 11.45 -8.23
CA ALA A 9 10.31 12.55 -8.97
C ALA A 9 11.09 12.06 -10.22
N GLY A 10 10.96 10.77 -10.58
CA GLY A 10 11.66 10.18 -11.70
C GLY A 10 11.22 8.74 -11.97
N ALA A 11 11.86 8.12 -12.96
CA ALA A 11 11.49 6.78 -13.45
C ALA A 11 11.72 5.64 -12.44
N ARG A 12 12.45 5.90 -11.36
CA ARG A 12 12.70 4.94 -10.29
C ARG A 12 12.51 5.64 -8.95
N ALA A 13 11.85 4.97 -8.02
CA ALA A 13 11.84 5.38 -6.63
C ALA A 13 11.68 4.16 -5.72
N GLY A 14 12.12 4.34 -4.48
CA GLY A 14 11.88 3.40 -3.40
C GLY A 14 11.42 4.13 -2.15
N THR A 15 10.65 3.42 -1.34
CA THR A 15 10.33 3.79 0.04
C THR A 15 10.43 2.52 0.89
N ARG A 16 10.88 2.68 2.14
CA ARG A 16 10.98 1.60 3.12
C ARG A 16 10.32 2.09 4.40
N ALA A 17 9.52 1.23 5.02
CA ALA A 17 8.95 1.47 6.33
C ALA A 17 9.32 0.29 7.22
N GLU A 18 9.79 0.57 8.43
CA GLU A 18 10.23 -0.43 9.41
C GLU A 18 9.63 -0.13 10.77
N GLY A 19 9.41 -1.17 11.59
CA GLY A 19 8.82 -1.02 12.92
C GLY A 19 7.38 -0.52 12.92
N VAL A 20 6.63 -0.75 11.84
CA VAL A 20 5.25 -0.27 11.70
C VAL A 20 4.32 -1.12 12.56
N ARG A 21 3.65 -0.49 13.53
CA ARG A 21 2.61 -1.14 14.34
C ARG A 21 1.23 -0.77 13.79
N VAL A 22 0.42 -1.78 13.54
CA VAL A 22 -1.01 -1.65 13.19
C VAL A 22 -1.80 -2.42 14.23
N GLU A 23 -2.80 -1.78 14.82
CA GLU A 23 -3.71 -2.40 15.78
C GLU A 23 -5.12 -2.42 15.20
N ILE A 24 -5.76 -3.59 15.27
CA ILE A 24 -7.13 -3.81 14.80
C ILE A 24 -7.89 -4.45 15.96
N SER A 25 -8.96 -3.79 16.41
CA SER A 25 -9.78 -4.24 17.54
C SER A 25 -11.23 -4.48 17.14
N GLY A 26 -11.94 -5.33 17.88
CA GLY A 26 -13.38 -5.54 17.69
C GLY A 26 -13.74 -6.39 16.46
N CYS A 27 -12.83 -7.24 15.99
CA CYS A 27 -13.15 -8.16 14.90
C CYS A 27 -14.19 -9.19 15.38
N VAL A 28 -15.32 -9.28 14.68
CA VAL A 28 -16.39 -10.26 14.92
C VAL A 28 -16.46 -11.22 13.73
N GLY A 29 -16.54 -12.53 13.99
CA GLY A 29 -16.63 -13.54 12.94
C GLY A 29 -15.29 -14.17 12.55
N ALA A 30 -15.09 -14.45 11.26
CA ALA A 30 -13.91 -15.15 10.74
C ALA A 30 -12.60 -14.38 11.03
N ARG A 31 -11.50 -15.13 11.13
CA ARG A 31 -10.16 -14.58 11.43
C ARG A 31 -9.80 -13.42 10.51
N PRO A 32 -9.37 -12.26 11.05
CA PRO A 32 -8.97 -11.13 10.22
C PRO A 32 -7.75 -11.49 9.37
N ALA A 33 -7.70 -10.94 8.16
CA ALA A 33 -6.60 -11.15 7.23
C ALA A 33 -6.08 -9.80 6.74
N VAL A 34 -4.76 -9.66 6.69
CA VAL A 34 -4.10 -8.47 6.14
C VAL A 34 -3.46 -8.85 4.81
N ARG A 35 -3.70 -8.03 3.78
CA ARG A 35 -3.05 -8.18 2.48
C ARG A 35 -2.20 -6.97 2.18
N ALA A 36 -0.90 -7.20 2.01
CA ALA A 36 0.02 -6.15 1.58
C ALA A 36 -0.27 -5.73 0.14
N TYR A 37 -0.09 -4.45 -0.16
CA TYR A 37 -0.17 -3.94 -1.53
C TYR A 37 0.85 -2.84 -1.79
N ILE A 38 1.24 -2.68 -3.05
CA ILE A 38 1.99 -1.54 -3.57
C ILE A 38 1.10 -0.85 -4.60
N ARG A 39 0.94 0.47 -4.47
CA ARG A 39 0.19 1.28 -5.43
C ARG A 39 1.09 2.35 -6.04
N VAL A 40 1.06 2.42 -7.37
CA VAL A 40 1.73 3.46 -8.15
C VAL A 40 0.66 4.24 -8.91
N SER A 41 0.62 5.54 -8.73
CA SER A 41 -0.26 6.45 -9.47
C SER A 41 0.61 7.44 -10.24
N MET A 42 0.34 7.57 -11.54
CA MET A 42 1.10 8.38 -12.48
C MET A 42 0.15 9.27 -13.26
N ALA A 43 0.42 10.56 -13.28
CA ALA A 43 -0.27 11.51 -14.13
C ALA A 43 0.64 11.91 -15.29
N THR A 44 0.09 11.92 -16.50
CA THR A 44 0.77 12.38 -17.71
C THR A 44 -0.14 13.39 -18.43
N ALA A 45 0.40 14.15 -19.37
CA ALA A 45 -0.41 15.12 -20.13
C ALA A 45 -1.61 14.47 -20.86
N ALA A 46 -1.51 13.19 -21.21
CA ALA A 46 -2.53 12.48 -21.97
C ALA A 46 -3.47 11.63 -21.09
N ASN A 47 -2.99 11.14 -19.93
CA ASN A 47 -3.76 10.20 -19.11
C ASN A 47 -3.22 10.07 -17.67
N ASP A 48 -4.10 9.68 -16.77
CA ASP A 48 -3.80 9.26 -15.41
C ASP A 48 -3.91 7.73 -15.30
N ASN A 49 -2.84 7.08 -14.85
CA ASN A 49 -2.78 5.64 -14.67
C ASN A 49 -2.54 5.28 -13.20
N THR A 50 -3.19 4.22 -12.73
CA THR A 50 -2.92 3.65 -11.42
C THR A 50 -2.75 2.14 -11.52
N PHE A 51 -1.64 1.63 -10.98
CA PHE A 51 -1.34 0.22 -10.87
C PHE A 51 -1.31 -0.18 -9.40
N THR A 52 -1.92 -1.31 -9.07
CA THR A 52 -1.87 -1.87 -7.72
C THR A 52 -1.47 -3.34 -7.79
N ILE A 53 -0.44 -3.71 -7.05
CA ILE A 53 0.06 -5.08 -6.94
C ILE A 53 -0.25 -5.55 -5.53
N TYR A 54 -0.84 -6.73 -5.42
CA TYR A 54 -1.23 -7.33 -4.15
C TYR A 54 -0.36 -8.55 -3.86
N GLY A 55 0.10 -8.66 -2.61
CA GLY A 55 0.74 -9.87 -2.11
C GLY A 55 -0.28 -10.91 -1.67
N SER A 56 0.22 -12.07 -1.25
CA SER A 56 -0.60 -13.08 -0.59
C SER A 56 -1.18 -12.53 0.73
N PRO A 57 -2.43 -12.86 1.08
CA PRO A 57 -2.99 -12.50 2.37
C PRO A 57 -2.28 -13.24 3.50
N HIS A 58 -2.14 -12.57 4.64
CA HIS A 58 -1.68 -13.14 5.89
C HIS A 58 -2.83 -13.14 6.89
N LEU A 59 -3.15 -14.30 7.45
CA LEU A 59 -4.14 -14.41 8.53
C LEU A 59 -3.50 -13.90 9.83
N LEU A 60 -4.23 -13.06 10.56
CA LEU A 60 -3.86 -12.57 11.88
C LEU A 60 -4.28 -13.53 13.00
#